data_AF-A0A6C0D7R3-F1
#
_entry.id   AF-A0A6C0D7R3-F1
#
_cell.length_a   1.000
_cell.length_b   1.000
_cell.length_c   1.000
_cell.angle_alpha   90.00
_cell.angle_beta   90.00
_cell.angle_gamma   90.00
#
_symmetry.space_group_name_H-M   'P 1'
#
loop_
_entity.id
_entity.type
_entity.pdbx_description
1 polymer ?
#
loop_
_entity_poly.entity_id
_entity_poly.type
_entity_poly.pdbx_seq_one_letter_code
_entity_poly.pdbx_strand_id
1 'polypeptide(L)'
;MSMSTPTPTPFFEKTVAQRFPKFELSYETISHKKVSSEKYQIALAIPQGKKYYAWFSFYENRNVCYLLELTREKKIGKISMQTIHSPMELSLGTVVYGTMVETDFPVFVIEDIYFYKGICVKQFVFSQKLGIIENMFMNTQKNRELSFSLPCIWKYDEADGDIPKKIMDTCGYVIHHIQYRSMHDILPYVNLSAKQKPDVKPTFFLQNALRVTQKFDYTKPQYKYPTVFEIKADVQFDIYHLFAYGQNSSRVYCGVAGIPTYKSSVFMNAMFRNIRENKNLDYIEESDDEDDFENVDFSKYVNTDKTVIIECGFNSKFKKWIPMKIAQPKSPIVHISKL
;
A
#
# COMPACT_ATOMS: atom_id res chain seq x y z
N MET A 1 -13.24 -28.23 -22.40
CA MET A 1 -12.03 -28.84 -21.81
C MET A 1 -11.69 -28.06 -20.56
N SER A 2 -11.96 -28.62 -19.38
CA SER A 2 -11.54 -28.04 -18.11
C SER A 2 -10.01 -28.11 -18.04
N MET A 3 -9.33 -26.97 -18.07
CA MET A 3 -7.92 -26.91 -17.70
C MET A 3 -7.86 -27.14 -16.19
N SER A 4 -7.43 -28.33 -15.79
CA SER A 4 -7.06 -28.59 -14.41
C SER A 4 -5.92 -27.64 -14.05
N THR A 5 -6.13 -26.81 -13.03
CA THR A 5 -5.04 -26.07 -12.39
C THR A 5 -4.00 -27.08 -11.93
N PRO A 6 -2.74 -27.00 -12.39
CA PRO A 6 -1.71 -27.95 -11.99
C PRO A 6 -1.52 -27.86 -10.47
N THR A 7 -1.59 -29.01 -9.79
CA THR A 7 -1.35 -29.09 -8.36
C THR A 7 0.11 -28.70 -8.10
N PRO A 8 0.38 -27.66 -7.30
CA PRO A 8 1.75 -27.19 -7.10
C PRO A 8 2.60 -28.27 -6.42
N THR A 9 3.78 -28.55 -6.98
CA THR A 9 4.75 -29.47 -6.37
C THR A 9 5.50 -28.77 -5.21
N PRO A 10 6.06 -29.52 -4.24
CA PRO A 10 6.84 -28.92 -3.13
C PRO A 10 8.00 -28.03 -3.60
N PHE A 11 8.58 -28.35 -4.77
CA PHE A 11 9.61 -27.53 -5.40
C PHE A 11 9.07 -26.16 -5.85
N PHE A 12 7.89 -26.15 -6.48
CA PHE A 12 7.22 -24.92 -6.92
C PHE A 12 6.92 -23.98 -5.74
N GLU A 13 6.37 -24.51 -4.63
CA GLU A 13 6.06 -23.69 -3.46
C GLU A 13 7.32 -23.03 -2.87
N LYS A 14 8.43 -23.77 -2.81
CA LYS A 14 9.72 -23.24 -2.33
C LYS A 14 10.24 -22.12 -3.22
N THR A 15 10.18 -22.25 -4.55
CA THR A 15 10.61 -21.20 -5.48
C THR A 15 9.75 -19.95 -5.37
N VAL A 16 8.42 -20.10 -5.25
CA VAL A 16 7.50 -18.97 -5.11
C VAL A 16 7.74 -18.26 -3.77
N ALA A 17 7.88 -19.01 -2.67
CA ALA A 17 8.15 -18.44 -1.35
C ALA A 17 9.49 -17.66 -1.31
N GLN A 18 10.53 -18.14 -2.01
CA GLN A 18 11.81 -17.43 -2.10
C GLN A 18 11.72 -16.10 -2.87
N ARG A 19 10.83 -16.01 -3.86
CA ARG A 19 10.61 -14.80 -4.65
C ARG A 19 9.64 -13.81 -3.98
N PHE A 20 8.82 -14.28 -3.03
CA PHE A 20 7.86 -13.43 -2.35
C PHE A 20 8.60 -12.31 -1.57
N PRO A 21 8.20 -11.04 -1.71
CA PRO A 21 8.92 -9.93 -1.10
C PRO A 21 8.91 -10.04 0.42
N LYS A 22 10.03 -9.66 1.05
CA LYS A 22 10.13 -9.54 2.51
C LYS A 22 9.70 -8.14 2.92
N PHE A 23 8.82 -8.07 3.91
CA PHE A 23 8.33 -6.81 4.47
C PHE A 23 7.80 -7.01 5.88
N GLU A 24 7.72 -5.92 6.62
CA GLU A 24 7.09 -5.89 7.94
C GLU A 24 5.61 -5.59 7.82
N LEU A 25 4.84 -6.23 8.69
CA LEU A 25 3.40 -6.03 8.77
C LEU A 25 3.06 -4.75 9.50
N SER A 26 1.89 -4.21 9.19
CA SER A 26 1.30 -3.12 9.95
C SER A 26 1.13 -3.56 11.42
N TYR A 27 1.51 -2.68 12.35
CA TYR A 27 1.33 -2.94 13.77
C TYR A 27 -0.15 -2.96 14.12
N GLU A 28 -0.57 -3.96 14.90
CA GLU A 28 -1.93 -4.11 15.38
C GLU A 28 -1.92 -4.10 16.91
N THR A 29 -2.90 -3.45 17.52
CA THR A 29 -3.11 -3.40 18.97
C THR A 29 -4.54 -3.79 19.29
N ILE A 30 -4.74 -4.47 20.42
CA ILE A 30 -6.07 -4.81 20.90
C ILE A 30 -6.51 -3.72 21.87
N SER A 31 -7.68 -3.12 21.65
CA SER A 31 -8.28 -2.20 22.61
C SER A 31 -9.48 -2.84 23.30
N HIS A 32 -9.57 -2.63 24.62
CA HIS A 32 -10.74 -2.97 25.42
C HIS A 32 -11.60 -1.72 25.74
N LYS A 33 -11.19 -0.55 25.24
CA LYS A 33 -11.85 0.75 25.46
C LYS A 33 -12.27 1.38 24.12
N LYS A 34 -13.15 2.38 24.20
CA LYS A 34 -13.49 3.22 23.04
C LYS A 34 -12.22 3.84 22.44
N VAL A 35 -12.16 3.88 21.12
CA VAL A 35 -11.02 4.40 20.36
C VAL A 35 -11.29 5.86 20.06
N SER A 36 -10.27 6.72 20.06
CA SER A 36 -10.47 8.14 19.76
C SER A 36 -10.68 8.35 18.26
N SER A 37 -11.84 8.91 17.89
CA SER A 37 -12.25 9.30 16.55
C SER A 37 -11.43 10.45 15.96
N GLU A 38 -10.79 11.27 16.80
CA GLU A 38 -9.83 12.29 16.34
C GLU A 38 -8.66 11.66 15.60
N LYS A 39 -8.16 10.52 16.08
CA LYS A 39 -7.03 9.79 15.49
C LYS A 39 -7.46 8.70 14.52
N TYR A 40 -8.62 8.08 14.74
CA TYR A 40 -9.11 6.95 13.96
C TYR A 40 -10.45 7.30 13.32
N GLN A 41 -10.45 7.72 12.06
CA GLN A 41 -11.65 8.29 11.43
C GLN A 41 -12.57 7.22 10.80
N ILE A 42 -12.09 5.99 10.66
CA ILE A 42 -12.87 4.90 10.04
C ILE A 42 -12.78 3.60 10.84
N ALA A 43 -13.78 2.76 10.61
CA ALA A 43 -13.84 1.41 11.13
C ALA A 43 -14.12 0.41 10.00
N LEU A 44 -13.47 -0.75 10.09
CA LEU A 44 -13.57 -1.87 9.17
C LEU A 44 -14.20 -3.06 9.88
N ALA A 45 -15.19 -3.69 9.28
CA ALA A 45 -15.68 -5.00 9.72
C ALA A 45 -14.75 -6.09 9.15
N ILE A 46 -13.84 -6.62 9.97
CA ILE A 46 -12.91 -7.65 9.51
C ILE A 46 -13.61 -9.02 9.50
N PRO A 47 -13.63 -9.74 8.36
CA PRO A 47 -14.31 -11.03 8.28
C PRO A 47 -13.66 -12.10 9.16
N GLN A 48 -14.47 -13.07 9.57
CA GLN A 48 -14.00 -14.37 10.02
C GLN A 48 -13.61 -15.21 8.80
N GLY A 49 -12.41 -15.80 8.85
CA GLY A 49 -11.92 -16.67 7.79
C GLY A 49 -10.40 -16.83 7.84
N LYS A 50 -9.85 -17.53 6.85
CA LYS A 50 -8.42 -17.75 6.71
C LYS A 50 -7.75 -16.51 6.11
N LYS A 51 -6.57 -16.15 6.63
CA LYS A 51 -5.78 -15.02 6.14
C LYS A 51 -4.89 -15.44 4.98
N TYR A 52 -4.75 -14.58 3.99
CA TYR A 52 -3.93 -14.82 2.81
C TYR A 52 -3.18 -13.56 2.38
N TYR A 53 -2.03 -13.75 1.73
CA TYR A 53 -1.56 -12.80 0.72
C TYR A 53 -2.07 -13.23 -0.65
N ALA A 54 -2.59 -12.26 -1.42
CA ALA A 54 -2.76 -12.41 -2.85
C ALA A 54 -1.64 -11.62 -3.55
N TRP A 55 -0.77 -12.34 -4.24
CA TRP A 55 0.39 -11.81 -4.92
C TRP A 55 0.24 -11.94 -6.44
N PHE A 56 0.03 -10.80 -7.08
CA PHE A 56 -0.01 -10.67 -8.53
C PHE A 56 1.43 -10.65 -9.05
N SER A 57 1.74 -11.65 -9.86
CA SER A 57 3.07 -11.92 -10.38
C SER A 57 2.99 -12.59 -11.74
N PHE A 58 4.09 -13.18 -12.19
CA PHE A 58 4.19 -13.98 -13.39
C PHE A 58 4.79 -15.34 -13.09
N TYR A 59 4.22 -16.35 -13.77
CA TYR A 59 4.75 -17.69 -13.87
C TYR A 59 5.04 -17.97 -15.35
N GLU A 60 6.31 -18.22 -15.67
CA GLU A 60 6.79 -18.27 -17.05
C GLU A 60 6.35 -17.00 -17.81
N ASN A 61 5.59 -17.15 -18.89
CA ASN A 61 5.09 -16.06 -19.73
C ASN A 61 3.62 -15.69 -19.44
N ARG A 62 3.08 -16.04 -18.26
CA ARG A 62 1.68 -15.80 -17.91
C ARG A 62 1.53 -14.99 -16.62
N ASN A 63 0.60 -14.05 -16.64
CA ASN A 63 0.17 -13.32 -15.45
C ASN A 63 -0.63 -14.25 -14.54
N VAL A 64 -0.26 -14.33 -13.27
CA VAL A 64 -0.90 -15.19 -12.28
C VAL A 64 -1.10 -14.44 -10.96
N CYS A 65 -2.02 -14.93 -10.15
CA CYS A 65 -2.15 -14.53 -8.76
C CYS A 65 -1.84 -15.72 -7.86
N TYR A 66 -0.76 -15.62 -7.08
CA TYR A 66 -0.48 -16.58 -6.03
C TYR A 66 -1.33 -16.23 -4.79
N LEU A 67 -2.03 -17.22 -4.24
CA LEU A 67 -2.66 -17.13 -2.93
C LEU A 67 -1.79 -17.88 -1.93
N LEU A 68 -1.22 -17.13 -0.99
CA LEU A 68 -0.33 -17.64 0.05
C LEU A 68 -1.11 -17.66 1.37
N GLU A 69 -1.52 -18.86 1.80
CA GLU A 69 -2.25 -19.07 3.06
C GLU A 69 -1.36 -18.74 4.24
N LEU A 70 -1.90 -18.01 5.22
CA LEU A 70 -1.16 -17.66 6.42
C LEU A 70 -1.58 -18.56 7.59
N THR A 71 -0.57 -19.09 8.28
CA THR A 71 -0.77 -19.79 9.55
C THR A 71 -1.14 -18.82 10.66
N ARG A 72 -1.50 -19.35 11.84
CA ARG A 72 -1.81 -18.52 13.02
C ARG A 72 -0.61 -17.65 13.44
N GLU A 73 0.61 -18.13 13.19
CA GLU A 73 1.88 -17.45 13.43
C GLU A 73 2.24 -16.46 12.31
N LYS A 74 1.30 -16.14 11.42
CA LYS A 74 1.47 -15.26 10.25
C LYS A 74 2.57 -15.71 9.28
N LYS A 75 2.93 -17.00 9.29
CA LYS A 75 3.88 -17.59 8.32
C LYS A 75 3.16 -18.06 7.07
N ILE A 76 3.86 -18.06 5.94
CA ILE A 76 3.35 -18.62 4.68
C ILE A 76 3.29 -20.15 4.82
N GLY A 77 2.08 -20.69 4.73
CA GLY A 77 1.81 -22.12 4.63
C GLY A 77 1.63 -22.53 3.17
N LYS A 78 0.41 -22.96 2.82
CA LYS A 78 0.06 -23.43 1.47
C LYS A 78 0.12 -22.31 0.44
N ILE A 79 0.67 -22.59 -0.74
CA ILE A 79 0.65 -21.67 -1.88
C ILE A 79 -0.19 -22.27 -2.99
N SER A 80 -1.15 -21.52 -3.50
CA SER A 80 -1.93 -21.89 -4.69
C SER A 80 -1.80 -20.83 -5.76
N MET A 81 -1.91 -21.24 -7.02
CA MET A 81 -1.80 -20.35 -8.17
C MET A 81 -3.15 -20.25 -8.86
N GLN A 82 -3.64 -19.04 -9.02
CA GLN A 82 -4.88 -18.75 -9.71
C GLN A 82 -4.60 -18.00 -11.01
N THR A 83 -5.30 -18.40 -12.07
CA THR A 83 -5.30 -17.64 -13.33
C THR A 83 -6.28 -16.50 -13.20
N ILE A 84 -5.79 -15.27 -13.22
CA ILE A 84 -6.64 -14.08 -13.06
C ILE A 84 -6.43 -13.15 -14.25
N HIS A 85 -7.53 -12.82 -14.94
CA HIS A 85 -7.56 -11.77 -15.95
C HIS A 85 -7.42 -10.41 -15.28
N SER A 86 -6.16 -10.00 -15.12
CA SER A 86 -5.75 -8.73 -14.56
C SER A 86 -4.79 -8.02 -15.51
N PRO A 87 -4.65 -6.68 -15.41
CA PRO A 87 -3.67 -5.94 -16.18
C PRO A 87 -2.27 -6.41 -15.85
N MET A 88 -1.41 -6.48 -16.86
CA MET A 88 -0.01 -6.89 -16.74
C MET A 88 0.74 -6.09 -15.67
N GLU A 89 0.38 -4.84 -15.47
CA GLU A 89 1.01 -3.96 -14.50
C GLU A 89 0.82 -4.43 -13.06
N LEU A 90 -0.30 -5.09 -12.73
CA LEU A 90 -0.50 -5.65 -11.39
C LEU A 90 0.49 -6.79 -11.12
N SER A 91 0.82 -7.57 -12.16
CA SER A 91 1.80 -8.66 -12.13
C SER A 91 3.25 -8.19 -11.96
N LEU A 92 3.52 -6.88 -11.95
CA LEU A 92 4.84 -6.33 -11.61
C LEU A 92 5.16 -6.40 -10.10
N GLY A 93 4.41 -7.19 -9.33
CA GLY A 93 4.61 -7.37 -7.89
C GLY A 93 3.62 -6.57 -7.04
N THR A 94 2.32 -6.76 -7.26
CA THR A 94 1.28 -6.24 -6.35
C THR A 94 0.95 -7.28 -5.29
N VAL A 95 0.97 -6.90 -4.01
CA VAL A 95 0.71 -7.79 -2.87
C VAL A 95 -0.37 -7.17 -2.00
N VAL A 96 -1.53 -7.82 -1.93
CA VAL A 96 -2.63 -7.47 -1.03
C VAL A 96 -2.79 -8.52 0.05
N TYR A 97 -3.24 -8.10 1.23
CA TYR A 97 -3.53 -8.94 2.37
C TYR A 97 -5.02 -8.91 2.68
N GLY A 98 -5.56 -10.04 3.10
CA GLY A 98 -6.98 -10.13 3.37
C GLY A 98 -7.42 -11.47 3.92
N THR A 99 -8.75 -11.60 4.01
CA THR A 99 -9.42 -12.81 4.46
C THR A 99 -10.14 -13.47 3.30
N MET A 100 -9.98 -14.79 3.18
CA MET A 100 -10.85 -15.59 2.33
C MET A 100 -12.15 -15.87 3.07
N VAL A 101 -13.26 -15.45 2.47
CA VAL A 101 -14.61 -15.74 2.95
C VAL A 101 -15.22 -16.79 2.02
N GLU A 102 -15.61 -17.91 2.60
CA GLU A 102 -16.33 -18.96 1.89
C GLU A 102 -17.82 -18.57 1.81
N THR A 103 -18.26 -18.24 0.59
CA THR A 103 -19.68 -18.11 0.25
C THR A 103 -19.99 -19.12 -0.86
N ASP A 104 -21.06 -18.92 -1.64
CA ASP A 104 -21.33 -19.75 -2.84
C ASP A 104 -20.14 -19.72 -3.82
N PHE A 105 -19.37 -18.63 -3.82
CA PHE A 105 -18.07 -18.50 -4.49
C PHE A 105 -17.02 -17.95 -3.50
N PRO A 106 -15.74 -18.30 -3.63
CA PRO A 106 -14.70 -17.76 -2.75
C PRO A 106 -14.49 -16.26 -3.01
N VAL A 107 -14.56 -15.48 -1.93
CA VAL A 107 -14.34 -14.03 -1.97
C VAL A 107 -13.13 -13.67 -1.12
N PHE A 108 -12.13 -13.05 -1.75
CA PHE A 108 -11.01 -12.44 -1.05
C PHE A 108 -11.39 -11.01 -0.64
N VAL A 109 -11.55 -10.79 0.67
CA VAL A 109 -11.81 -9.47 1.24
C VAL A 109 -10.47 -8.80 1.55
N ILE A 110 -10.13 -7.75 0.80
CA ILE A 110 -8.87 -7.01 0.90
C ILE A 110 -8.87 -6.12 2.14
N GLU A 111 -8.01 -6.43 3.10
CA GLU A 111 -7.85 -5.65 4.33
C GLU A 111 -6.71 -4.64 4.22
N ASP A 112 -5.63 -4.95 3.52
CA ASP A 112 -4.48 -4.06 3.37
C ASP A 112 -3.72 -4.34 2.06
N ILE A 113 -2.84 -3.42 1.69
CA ILE A 113 -1.94 -3.55 0.54
C ILE A 113 -0.52 -3.20 0.98
N TYR A 114 0.44 -4.04 0.57
CA TYR A 114 1.85 -3.90 0.95
C TYR A 114 2.73 -3.50 -0.23
N PHE A 115 2.41 -4.02 -1.42
CA PHE A 115 3.10 -3.66 -2.65
C PHE A 115 2.10 -3.34 -3.74
N TYR A 116 2.40 -2.32 -4.55
CA TYR A 116 1.64 -2.00 -5.74
C TYR A 116 2.60 -1.84 -6.92
N LYS A 117 2.48 -2.74 -7.91
CA LYS A 117 3.36 -2.77 -9.09
C LYS A 117 4.85 -2.77 -8.74
N GLY A 118 5.22 -3.53 -7.70
CA GLY A 118 6.60 -3.69 -7.23
C GLY A 118 7.08 -2.60 -6.25
N ILE A 119 6.27 -1.57 -5.99
CA ILE A 119 6.61 -0.49 -5.05
C ILE A 119 6.03 -0.83 -3.67
N CYS A 120 6.86 -0.80 -2.63
CA CYS A 120 6.41 -0.93 -1.25
C CYS A 120 5.57 0.29 -0.86
N VAL A 121 4.38 0.07 -0.29
CA VAL A 121 3.45 1.14 0.13
C VAL A 121 3.24 1.17 1.64
N LYS A 122 4.20 0.64 2.42
CA LYS A 122 4.14 0.63 3.89
C LYS A 122 3.97 2.03 4.48
N GLN A 123 4.63 3.02 3.89
CA GLN A 123 4.58 4.42 4.35
C GLN A 123 3.34 5.19 3.85
N PHE A 124 2.40 4.53 3.17
CA PHE A 124 1.23 5.21 2.65
C PHE A 124 0.14 5.22 3.73
N VAL A 125 -0.49 6.37 3.92
CA VAL A 125 -1.66 6.48 4.78
C VAL A 125 -2.83 5.72 4.17
N PHE A 126 -3.80 5.31 5.00
CA PHE A 126 -4.83 4.39 4.53
C PHE A 126 -5.70 4.96 3.41
N SER A 127 -5.93 6.28 3.38
CA SER A 127 -6.63 6.95 2.27
C SER A 127 -5.94 6.75 0.91
N GLN A 128 -4.60 6.77 0.88
CA GLN A 128 -3.83 6.52 -0.34
C GLN A 128 -3.90 5.05 -0.73
N LYS A 129 -3.78 4.14 0.25
CA LYS A 129 -3.93 2.70 0.03
C LYS A 129 -5.30 2.36 -0.57
N LEU A 130 -6.37 2.99 -0.08
CA LEU A 130 -7.71 2.85 -0.66
C LEU A 130 -7.77 3.30 -2.12
N GLY A 131 -7.16 4.45 -2.46
CA GLY A 131 -7.06 4.90 -3.85
C GLY A 131 -6.30 3.93 -4.76
N ILE A 132 -5.29 3.24 -4.24
CA ILE A 132 -4.58 2.18 -4.97
C ILE A 132 -5.48 0.96 -5.18
N ILE A 133 -6.18 0.50 -4.15
CA ILE A 133 -7.09 -0.65 -4.24
C ILE A 133 -8.26 -0.32 -5.19
N GLU A 134 -8.76 0.91 -5.19
CA GLU A 134 -9.75 1.37 -6.17
C GLU A 134 -9.22 1.25 -7.60
N ASN A 135 -7.99 1.73 -7.86
CA ASN A 135 -7.36 1.60 -9.16
C ASN A 135 -7.14 0.13 -9.55
N MET A 136 -6.82 -0.73 -8.59
CA MET A 136 -6.76 -2.17 -8.82
C MET A 136 -8.11 -2.72 -9.31
N PHE A 137 -9.23 -2.38 -8.65
CA PHE A 137 -10.56 -2.85 -9.06
C PHE A 137 -10.99 -2.31 -10.43
N MET A 138 -10.72 -1.04 -10.72
CA MET A 138 -11.12 -0.44 -12.00
C MET A 138 -10.50 -1.15 -13.20
N ASN A 139 -9.33 -1.76 -13.02
CA ASN A 139 -8.61 -2.40 -14.10
C ASN A 139 -8.71 -3.94 -14.07
N THR A 140 -9.29 -4.54 -13.03
CA THR A 140 -9.42 -6.00 -12.93
C THR A 140 -10.79 -6.45 -13.43
N GLN A 141 -10.83 -7.44 -14.32
CA GLN A 141 -12.09 -8.01 -14.78
C GLN A 141 -12.66 -8.98 -13.75
N LYS A 142 -13.99 -9.16 -13.75
CA LYS A 142 -14.64 -10.14 -12.88
C LYS A 142 -14.14 -11.55 -13.22
N ASN A 143 -13.57 -12.23 -12.23
CA ASN A 143 -13.20 -13.64 -12.33
C ASN A 143 -14.27 -14.49 -11.63
N ARG A 144 -14.73 -15.55 -12.29
CA ARG A 144 -15.75 -16.47 -11.76
C ARG A 144 -15.20 -17.40 -10.68
N GLU A 145 -13.89 -17.62 -10.67
CA GLU A 145 -13.23 -18.56 -9.74
C GLU A 145 -12.78 -17.89 -8.43
N LEU A 146 -12.52 -16.58 -8.45
CA LEU A 146 -12.13 -15.81 -7.26
C LEU A 146 -12.56 -14.35 -7.43
N SER A 147 -13.35 -13.85 -6.50
CA SER A 147 -13.73 -12.44 -6.46
C SER A 147 -12.95 -11.67 -5.41
N PHE A 148 -12.58 -10.42 -5.70
CA PHE A 148 -11.97 -9.51 -4.74
C PHE A 148 -12.99 -8.46 -4.30
N SER A 149 -13.00 -8.13 -3.01
CA SER A 149 -13.88 -7.11 -2.43
C SER A 149 -13.16 -6.31 -1.33
N LEU A 150 -13.75 -5.20 -0.89
CA LEU A 150 -13.34 -4.51 0.32
C LEU A 150 -14.21 -4.96 1.50
N PRO A 151 -13.70 -4.87 2.74
CA PRO A 151 -14.54 -5.02 3.91
C PRO A 151 -15.60 -3.91 3.94
N CYS A 152 -16.66 -4.13 4.71
CA CYS A 152 -17.57 -3.06 5.07
C CYS A 152 -16.79 -1.99 5.85
N ILE A 153 -16.74 -0.78 5.31
CA ILE A 153 -16.06 0.38 5.89
C ILE A 153 -17.11 1.46 6.19
N TRP A 154 -17.01 2.07 7.36
CA TRP A 154 -17.82 3.25 7.70
C TRP A 154 -16.97 4.32 8.38
N LYS A 155 -17.47 5.57 8.32
CA LYS A 155 -16.91 6.66 9.11
C LYS A 155 -17.19 6.34 10.59
N TYR A 156 -16.14 6.35 11.40
CA TYR A 156 -16.27 6.13 12.83
C TYR A 156 -16.59 7.44 13.55
N ASP A 157 -17.54 7.36 14.47
CA ASP A 157 -17.85 8.40 15.44
C ASP A 157 -17.94 7.74 16.82
N GLU A 158 -17.27 8.32 17.82
CA GLU A 158 -17.29 7.83 19.21
C GLU A 158 -18.70 7.82 19.83
N ALA A 159 -19.57 8.71 19.33
CA ALA A 159 -20.95 8.86 19.76
C ALA A 159 -21.85 7.74 19.22
N ASP A 160 -21.54 7.20 18.03
CA ASP A 160 -22.40 6.23 17.32
C ASP A 160 -22.39 4.82 17.95
N GLY A 161 -21.51 4.56 18.91
CA GLY A 161 -21.51 3.32 19.68
C GLY A 161 -21.01 2.10 18.89
N ASP A 162 -21.85 1.07 18.78
CA ASP A 162 -21.55 -0.23 18.15
C ASP A 162 -21.55 -0.16 16.60
N ILE A 163 -21.52 -1.32 15.92
CA ILE A 163 -21.56 -1.41 14.45
C ILE A 163 -22.87 -0.78 13.94
N PRO A 164 -22.83 0.16 12.97
CA PRO A 164 -24.04 0.76 12.43
C PRO A 164 -25.01 -0.30 11.90
N LYS A 165 -26.31 -0.14 12.17
CA LYS A 165 -27.34 -1.11 11.75
C LYS A 165 -27.30 -1.43 10.26
N LYS A 166 -27.08 -0.41 9.41
CA LYS A 166 -26.90 -0.58 7.97
C LYS A 166 -25.77 -1.55 7.63
N ILE A 167 -24.64 -1.49 8.35
CA ILE A 167 -23.53 -2.42 8.14
C ILE A 167 -23.94 -3.82 8.61
N MET A 168 -24.58 -3.96 9.77
CA MET A 168 -25.08 -5.26 10.23
C MET A 168 -26.05 -5.92 9.24
N ASP A 169 -26.93 -5.14 8.63
CA ASP A 169 -27.96 -5.63 7.70
C ASP A 169 -27.38 -5.94 6.31
N THR A 170 -26.27 -5.31 5.91
CA THR A 170 -25.66 -5.45 4.57
C THR A 170 -24.39 -6.29 4.53
N CYS A 171 -23.79 -6.59 5.69
CA CYS A 171 -22.54 -7.33 5.76
C CYS A 171 -22.74 -8.78 5.33
N GLY A 172 -22.25 -9.12 4.14
CA GLY A 172 -22.36 -10.46 3.56
C GLY A 172 -21.44 -11.52 4.17
N TYR A 173 -20.90 -11.29 5.37
CA TYR A 173 -19.99 -12.22 6.06
C TYR A 173 -20.06 -12.06 7.58
N VAL A 174 -19.64 -13.10 8.29
CA VAL A 174 -19.54 -13.07 9.76
C VAL A 174 -18.36 -12.19 10.16
N ILE A 175 -18.61 -11.19 11.00
CA ILE A 175 -17.61 -10.23 11.46
C ILE A 175 -16.82 -10.85 12.62
N HIS A 176 -15.50 -11.00 12.46
CA HIS A 176 -14.62 -11.46 13.54
C HIS A 176 -14.35 -10.34 14.55
N HIS A 177 -14.01 -9.15 14.05
CA HIS A 177 -13.70 -7.99 14.87
C HIS A 177 -13.86 -6.71 14.05
N ILE A 178 -13.99 -5.60 14.77
CA ILE A 178 -13.90 -4.26 14.18
C ILE A 178 -12.44 -3.83 14.26
N GLN A 179 -11.92 -3.26 13.18
CA GLN A 179 -10.60 -2.66 13.16
C GLN A 179 -10.69 -1.18 12.82
N TYR A 180 -10.24 -0.34 13.74
CA TYR A 180 -10.19 1.10 13.56
C TYR A 180 -8.88 1.51 12.89
N ARG A 181 -8.96 2.45 11.95
CA ARG A 181 -7.81 2.96 11.21
C ARG A 181 -7.84 4.47 11.07
N SER A 182 -6.65 5.07 11.04
CA SER A 182 -6.48 6.47 10.62
C SER A 182 -6.46 6.55 9.09
N MET A 183 -7.11 7.57 8.54
CA MET A 183 -7.10 7.87 7.11
C MET A 183 -5.88 8.69 6.69
N HIS A 184 -5.32 9.45 7.64
CA HIS A 184 -4.37 10.54 7.36
C HIS A 184 -3.03 10.38 8.06
N ASP A 185 -2.93 9.48 9.03
CA ASP A 185 -1.71 9.20 9.78
C ASP A 185 -1.39 7.70 9.72
N ILE A 186 -0.10 7.38 9.84
CA ILE A 186 0.36 6.00 9.97
C ILE A 186 0.34 5.66 11.46
N LEU A 187 -0.74 5.03 11.91
CA LEU A 187 -0.92 4.61 13.29
C LEU A 187 -1.14 3.09 13.36
N PRO A 188 -0.82 2.44 14.50
CA PRO A 188 -1.19 1.05 14.71
C PRO A 188 -2.69 0.85 14.53
N TYR A 189 -3.08 -0.23 13.87
CA TYR A 189 -4.48 -0.60 13.73
C TYR A 189 -5.02 -1.03 15.10
N VAL A 190 -6.25 -0.64 15.42
CA VAL A 190 -6.85 -0.95 16.72
C VAL A 190 -7.99 -1.94 16.53
N ASN A 191 -7.82 -3.13 17.09
CA ASN A 191 -8.76 -4.23 17.02
C ASN A 191 -9.68 -4.23 18.24
N LEU A 192 -10.99 -4.29 17.99
CA LEU A 192 -12.03 -4.43 19.00
C LEU A 192 -12.90 -5.65 18.65
N SER A 193 -12.96 -6.63 19.55
CA SER A 193 -13.74 -7.86 19.34
C SER A 193 -15.21 -7.54 19.06
N ALA A 194 -15.78 -8.15 18.01
CA ALA A 194 -17.19 -7.99 17.70
C ALA A 194 -18.02 -8.87 18.66
N LYS A 195 -18.89 -8.27 19.47
CA LYS A 195 -19.87 -8.99 20.30
C LYS A 195 -21.13 -9.30 19.47
N GLN A 196 -21.05 -10.16 18.45
CA GLN A 196 -22.25 -10.58 17.71
C GLN A 196 -22.64 -12.04 17.99
N LYS A 197 -23.96 -12.27 18.09
CA LYS A 197 -24.59 -13.60 18.13
C LYS A 197 -24.70 -14.18 16.70
N PRO A 198 -24.58 -15.50 16.51
CA PRO A 198 -24.24 -16.12 15.22
C PRO A 198 -25.45 -16.40 14.30
N ASP A 199 -26.24 -15.39 13.93
CA ASP A 199 -27.42 -15.60 13.06
C ASP A 199 -27.49 -14.64 11.85
N VAL A 200 -26.40 -14.52 11.09
CA VAL A 200 -26.40 -13.76 9.83
C VAL A 200 -26.33 -14.72 8.63
N LYS A 201 -27.40 -14.80 7.86
CA LYS A 201 -27.38 -15.44 6.52
C LYS A 201 -26.87 -14.40 5.50
N PRO A 202 -25.77 -14.68 4.78
CA PRO A 202 -25.17 -13.69 3.89
C PRO A 202 -26.13 -13.37 2.74
N THR A 203 -26.55 -12.11 2.64
CA THR A 203 -27.31 -11.59 1.48
C THR A 203 -26.49 -10.48 0.83
N PHE A 204 -26.07 -10.68 -0.42
CA PHE A 204 -25.25 -9.70 -1.15
C PHE A 204 -26.09 -8.56 -1.71
N PHE A 205 -25.73 -7.32 -1.39
CA PHE A 205 -26.10 -6.14 -2.17
C PHE A 205 -24.86 -5.48 -2.74
N LEU A 206 -24.74 -5.44 -4.07
CA LEU A 206 -23.75 -4.63 -4.77
C LEU A 206 -24.14 -3.15 -4.61
N GLN A 207 -23.50 -2.44 -3.69
CA GLN A 207 -23.57 -0.97 -3.63
C GLN A 207 -22.42 -0.37 -4.43
N ASN A 208 -22.75 0.56 -5.34
CA ASN A 208 -21.79 1.38 -6.07
C ASN A 208 -20.99 2.23 -5.07
N ALA A 209 -19.72 1.89 -4.83
CA ALA A 209 -18.83 2.67 -3.96
C ALA A 209 -18.56 4.06 -4.58
N LEU A 210 -18.75 5.10 -3.77
CA LEU A 210 -18.35 6.47 -4.09
C LEU A 210 -16.82 6.54 -4.19
N ARG A 211 -16.35 7.01 -5.33
CA ARG A 211 -14.95 7.08 -5.76
C ARG A 211 -14.35 8.44 -5.42
N VAL A 212 -13.24 8.49 -4.68
CA VAL A 212 -12.40 9.69 -4.59
C VAL A 212 -10.95 9.28 -4.81
N THR A 213 -10.63 8.98 -6.07
CA THR A 213 -9.26 9.07 -6.57
C THR A 213 -8.96 10.54 -6.85
N GLN A 214 -7.86 11.08 -6.31
CA GLN A 214 -7.31 12.34 -6.81
C GLN A 214 -6.82 12.09 -8.24
N LYS A 215 -7.70 12.34 -9.20
CA LYS A 215 -7.37 12.29 -10.63
C LYS A 215 -6.61 13.56 -10.97
N PHE A 216 -5.32 13.41 -11.23
CA PHE A 216 -4.50 14.47 -11.80
C PHE A 216 -4.88 14.70 -13.26
N ASP A 217 -5.03 15.97 -13.62
CA ASP A 217 -5.40 16.37 -14.97
C ASP A 217 -4.15 16.80 -15.72
N TYR A 218 -3.54 15.84 -16.42
CA TYR A 218 -2.31 16.05 -17.20
C TYR A 218 -2.47 17.07 -18.35
N THR A 219 -3.68 17.53 -18.65
CA THR A 219 -3.90 18.60 -19.62
C THR A 219 -3.60 19.98 -19.05
N LYS A 220 -3.50 20.11 -17.73
CA LYS A 220 -3.25 21.39 -17.06
C LYS A 220 -1.91 22.00 -17.49
N PRO A 221 -1.83 23.33 -17.65
CA PRO A 221 -0.60 24.01 -18.04
C PRO A 221 0.58 23.70 -17.12
N GLN A 222 0.34 23.44 -15.83
CA GLN A 222 1.37 23.16 -14.84
C GLN A 222 2.31 22.02 -15.26
N TYR A 223 1.80 21.01 -15.97
CA TYR A 223 2.59 19.89 -16.49
C TYR A 223 3.60 20.26 -17.59
N LYS A 224 3.54 21.50 -18.11
CA LYS A 224 4.50 22.03 -19.10
C LYS A 224 5.60 22.89 -18.47
N TYR A 225 5.47 23.22 -17.18
CA TYR A 225 6.39 24.12 -16.48
C TYR A 225 7.09 23.42 -15.31
N PRO A 226 8.31 23.86 -14.95
CA PRO A 226 8.93 23.42 -13.71
C PRO A 226 8.01 23.71 -12.52
N THR A 227 7.87 22.72 -11.65
CA THR A 227 6.90 22.72 -10.54
C THR A 227 7.60 22.35 -9.26
N VAL A 228 7.38 23.14 -8.20
CA VAL A 228 8.06 22.98 -6.92
C VAL A 228 7.25 22.09 -6.00
N PHE A 229 7.88 21.04 -5.48
CA PHE A 229 7.30 20.10 -4.53
C PHE A 229 8.09 20.10 -3.22
N GLU A 230 7.41 19.76 -2.14
CA GLU A 230 8.08 19.32 -0.92
C GLU A 230 8.38 17.83 -1.05
N ILE A 231 9.63 17.42 -0.85
CA ILE A 231 10.09 16.04 -1.06
C ILE A 231 10.63 15.42 0.22
N LYS A 232 10.27 14.14 0.45
CA LYS A 232 10.87 13.27 1.47
C LYS A 232 11.49 12.03 0.82
N ALA A 233 12.60 11.54 1.36
CA ALA A 233 13.16 10.26 0.94
C ALA A 233 12.50 9.10 1.66
N ASP A 234 12.33 7.99 0.94
CA ASP A 234 12.01 6.69 1.54
C ASP A 234 13.31 6.02 2.04
N VAL A 235 13.15 4.99 2.86
CA VAL A 235 14.26 4.11 3.27
C VAL A 235 14.83 3.38 2.03
N GLN A 236 13.97 2.98 1.08
CA GLN A 236 14.38 2.34 -0.16
C GLN A 236 15.15 3.29 -1.08
N PHE A 237 16.25 2.79 -1.67
CA PHE A 237 17.08 3.57 -2.58
C PHE A 237 16.29 4.13 -3.78
N ASP A 238 16.59 5.36 -4.15
CA ASP A 238 15.98 6.09 -5.27
C ASP A 238 14.45 6.26 -5.26
N ILE A 239 13.82 6.13 -4.08
CA ILE A 239 12.40 6.45 -3.88
C ILE A 239 12.26 7.75 -3.10
N TYR A 240 11.53 8.71 -3.71
CA TYR A 240 11.29 10.03 -3.14
C TYR A 240 9.83 10.44 -3.31
N HIS A 241 9.18 10.82 -2.20
CA HIS A 241 7.77 11.16 -2.12
C HIS A 241 7.54 12.65 -2.34
N LEU A 242 6.60 12.99 -3.25
CA LEU A 242 6.24 14.35 -3.62
C LEU A 242 5.01 14.81 -2.85
N PHE A 243 5.05 16.03 -2.33
CA PHE A 243 3.92 16.66 -1.66
C PHE A 243 3.66 18.07 -2.20
N ALA A 244 2.38 18.37 -2.42
CA ALA A 244 1.83 19.68 -2.75
C ALA A 244 1.08 20.25 -1.53
N TYR A 245 0.69 21.52 -1.59
CA TYR A 245 -0.22 22.08 -0.60
C TYR A 245 -1.68 22.06 -1.07
N GLY A 246 -2.57 21.70 -0.15
CA GLY A 246 -4.01 21.77 -0.30
C GLY A 246 -4.60 22.98 0.41
N GLN A 247 -5.91 22.96 0.60
CA GLN A 247 -6.60 23.97 1.41
C GLN A 247 -6.05 23.96 2.85
N ASN A 248 -5.96 25.14 3.47
CA ASN A 248 -5.42 25.36 4.80
C ASN A 248 -3.96 24.88 4.99
N SER A 249 -3.14 24.95 3.94
CA SER A 249 -1.74 24.49 3.97
C SER A 249 -1.59 23.02 4.33
N SER A 250 -2.63 22.21 4.11
CA SER A 250 -2.57 20.76 4.31
C SER A 250 -1.57 20.14 3.32
N ARG A 251 -0.72 19.25 3.82
CA ARG A 251 0.24 18.53 2.99
C ARG A 251 -0.47 17.43 2.21
N VAL A 252 -0.53 17.55 0.89
CA VAL A 252 -1.21 16.62 0.00
C VAL A 252 -0.18 15.81 -0.78
N TYR A 253 -0.27 14.49 -0.71
CA TYR A 253 0.64 13.60 -1.43
C TYR A 253 0.34 13.54 -2.93
N CYS A 254 1.39 13.62 -3.75
CA CYS A 254 1.29 13.67 -5.21
C CYS A 254 1.95 12.48 -5.93
N GLY A 255 2.42 11.48 -5.17
CA GLY A 255 3.08 10.31 -5.71
C GLY A 255 4.60 10.32 -5.57
N VAL A 256 5.27 9.49 -6.37
CA VAL A 256 6.73 9.27 -6.30
C VAL A 256 7.43 9.99 -7.44
N ALA A 257 8.57 10.61 -7.15
CA ALA A 257 9.43 11.23 -8.14
C ALA A 257 10.02 10.19 -9.10
N GLY A 258 10.18 10.57 -10.37
CA GLY A 258 10.92 9.79 -11.35
C GLY A 258 12.42 10.04 -11.21
N ILE A 259 13.20 8.98 -11.02
CA ILE A 259 14.67 9.01 -11.03
C ILE A 259 15.16 8.25 -12.27
N PRO A 260 15.16 8.90 -13.45
CA PRO A 260 15.44 8.21 -14.72
C PRO A 260 16.93 8.01 -15.00
N THR A 261 17.82 8.71 -14.29
CA THR A 261 19.26 8.70 -14.57
C THR A 261 20.09 8.50 -13.31
N TYR A 262 21.29 7.95 -13.48
CA TYR A 262 22.29 7.88 -12.41
C TYR A 262 22.60 9.27 -11.82
N LYS A 263 22.70 10.31 -12.66
CA LYS A 263 22.91 11.70 -12.20
C LYS A 263 21.81 12.18 -11.25
N SER A 264 20.55 11.91 -11.58
CA SER A 264 19.41 12.24 -10.68
C SER A 264 19.40 11.40 -9.40
N SER A 265 19.86 10.15 -9.46
CA SER A 265 20.02 9.28 -8.28
C SER A 265 21.07 9.85 -7.32
N VAL A 266 22.29 10.14 -7.82
CA VAL A 266 23.37 10.75 -7.02
C VAL A 266 22.93 12.09 -6.42
N PHE A 267 22.30 12.95 -7.24
CA PHE A 267 21.79 14.24 -6.78
C PHE A 267 20.83 14.11 -5.59
N MET A 268 19.84 13.20 -5.69
CA MET A 268 18.86 13.04 -4.62
C MET A 268 19.45 12.30 -3.41
N ASN A 269 20.31 11.31 -3.63
CA ASN A 269 20.98 10.58 -2.55
C ASN A 269 21.85 11.51 -1.70
N ALA A 270 22.62 12.41 -2.31
CA ALA A 270 23.43 13.39 -1.60
C ALA A 270 22.60 14.32 -0.68
N MET A 271 21.31 14.52 -0.98
CA MET A 271 20.44 15.40 -0.22
C MET A 271 19.80 14.74 1.00
N PHE A 272 19.52 13.44 0.94
CA PHE A 272 18.76 12.73 1.97
C PHE A 272 19.53 11.64 2.71
N ARG A 273 20.69 11.23 2.17
CA ARG A 273 21.49 10.12 2.69
C ARG A 273 22.91 10.55 3.01
N ASN A 274 23.50 9.97 4.04
CA ASN A 274 24.93 10.10 4.33
C ASN A 274 25.62 8.79 3.95
N ILE A 275 25.95 8.66 2.67
CA ILE A 275 26.66 7.50 2.09
C ILE A 275 28.15 7.85 2.13
N ARG A 276 28.92 7.19 3.00
CA ARG A 276 30.37 7.47 3.20
C ARG A 276 31.18 7.11 1.96
N GLU A 277 30.74 6.08 1.26
CA GLU A 277 31.30 5.48 0.04
C GLU A 277 31.17 6.39 -1.19
N ASN A 278 30.19 7.31 -1.19
CA ASN A 278 30.07 8.33 -2.24
C ASN A 278 31.11 9.45 -2.10
N LYS A 279 31.82 9.54 -0.96
CA LYS A 279 32.88 10.53 -0.73
C LYS A 279 34.27 9.98 -1.03
N ASN A 280 34.52 8.70 -0.74
CA ASN A 280 35.75 8.01 -1.13
C ASN A 280 35.47 6.51 -1.33
N LEU A 281 35.99 5.94 -2.42
CA LEU A 281 35.82 4.52 -2.77
C LEU A 281 36.64 3.60 -1.84
N ASP A 282 37.68 4.12 -1.21
CA ASP A 282 38.61 3.36 -0.35
C ASP A 282 37.97 2.89 0.98
N TYR A 283 36.84 3.49 1.38
CA TYR A 283 36.11 3.10 2.60
C TYR A 283 35.45 1.71 2.51
N ILE A 284 35.55 1.03 1.36
CA ILE A 284 35.07 -0.35 1.17
C ILE A 284 36.08 -1.36 1.74
N GLU A 285 37.36 -0.99 1.92
CA GLU A 285 38.44 -1.90 2.35
C GLU A 285 38.87 -1.75 3.82
N GLU A 286 38.38 -0.73 4.54
CA GLU A 286 38.60 -0.62 5.99
C GLU A 286 37.71 -1.65 6.69
N SER A 287 38.32 -2.56 7.46
CA SER A 287 37.59 -3.60 8.18
C SER A 287 36.56 -2.98 9.12
N ASP A 288 35.29 -3.38 9.00
CA ASP A 288 34.19 -2.94 9.86
C ASP A 288 34.58 -3.08 11.35
N ASP A 289 34.69 -1.95 12.06
CA ASP A 289 34.89 -1.89 13.51
C ASP A 289 33.65 -2.47 14.23
N GLU A 290 33.85 -3.15 15.37
CA GLU A 290 32.79 -3.90 16.09
C GLU A 290 31.55 -3.07 16.47
N ASP A 291 31.66 -1.73 16.51
CA ASP A 291 30.53 -0.81 16.75
C ASP A 291 29.49 -0.79 15.61
N ASP A 292 29.85 -1.19 14.38
CA ASP A 292 28.90 -1.25 13.25
C ASP A 292 27.99 -2.50 13.28
N PHE A 293 28.31 -3.51 14.11
CA PHE A 293 27.46 -4.68 14.33
C PHE A 293 26.31 -4.45 15.32
N GLU A 294 26.39 -3.42 16.17
CA GLU A 294 25.37 -3.19 17.21
C GLU A 294 24.16 -2.39 16.73
N ASN A 295 24.26 -1.69 15.59
CA ASN A 295 23.17 -0.85 15.08
C ASN A 295 22.56 -1.38 13.77
N VAL A 296 21.56 -2.25 13.92
CA VAL A 296 20.78 -2.90 12.85
C VAL A 296 19.64 -2.02 12.25
N ASP A 297 19.62 -0.72 12.54
CA ASP A 297 18.58 0.17 12.01
C ASP A 297 18.79 0.47 10.52
N PHE A 298 17.86 0.01 9.68
CA PHE A 298 17.85 0.27 8.22
C PHE A 298 17.78 1.77 7.87
N SER A 299 17.41 2.64 8.81
CA SER A 299 17.37 4.10 8.65
C SER A 299 18.66 4.82 9.04
N LYS A 300 19.69 4.12 9.55
CA LYS A 300 20.97 4.69 10.02
C LYS A 300 21.63 5.63 9.00
N TYR A 301 21.40 5.41 7.70
CA TYR A 301 22.01 6.17 6.61
C TYR A 301 21.05 7.13 5.86
N VAL A 302 19.77 7.25 6.29
CA VAL A 302 18.74 8.06 5.61
C VAL A 302 17.95 8.88 6.63
N ASN A 303 17.91 10.20 6.43
CA ASN A 303 17.05 11.05 7.26
C ASN A 303 15.64 11.10 6.67
N THR A 304 14.76 10.23 7.16
CA THR A 304 13.35 10.09 6.73
C THR A 304 12.46 11.27 7.17
N ASP A 305 12.88 12.02 8.20
CA ASP A 305 12.17 13.21 8.67
C ASP A 305 12.54 14.47 7.88
N LYS A 306 13.70 14.46 7.21
CA LYS A 306 14.18 15.58 6.40
C LYS A 306 13.24 15.82 5.22
N THR A 307 12.81 17.08 5.09
CA THR A 307 12.04 17.59 3.95
C THR A 307 12.91 18.54 3.16
N VAL A 308 12.86 18.46 1.83
CA VAL A 308 13.58 19.37 0.94
C VAL A 308 12.63 19.87 -0.13
N ILE A 309 12.65 21.18 -0.39
CA ILE A 309 11.85 21.80 -1.45
C ILE A 309 12.64 21.74 -2.76
N ILE A 310 12.07 21.09 -3.77
CA ILE A 310 12.77 20.77 -5.02
C ILE A 310 11.89 21.15 -6.21
N GLU A 311 12.51 21.76 -7.21
CA GLU A 311 11.90 22.03 -8.50
C GLU A 311 11.97 20.77 -9.38
N CYS A 312 10.82 20.33 -9.88
CA CYS A 312 10.68 19.14 -10.71
C CYS A 312 10.16 19.49 -12.11
N GLY A 313 10.67 18.78 -13.13
CA GLY A 313 10.13 18.80 -14.49
C GLY A 313 9.26 17.58 -14.75
N PHE A 314 8.12 17.73 -15.44
CA PHE A 314 7.25 16.59 -15.72
C PHE A 314 7.73 15.80 -16.94
N ASN A 315 7.72 14.47 -16.82
CA ASN A 315 7.95 13.57 -17.94
C ASN A 315 6.63 12.96 -18.41
N SER A 316 6.13 13.44 -19.55
CA SER A 316 4.86 13.00 -20.12
C SER A 316 4.84 11.52 -20.54
N LYS A 317 6.00 10.94 -20.89
CA LYS A 317 6.10 9.52 -21.28
C LYS A 317 5.85 8.60 -20.08
N PHE A 318 6.46 8.91 -18.93
CA PHE A 318 6.35 8.10 -17.71
C PHE A 318 5.27 8.59 -16.75
N LYS A 319 4.66 9.75 -17.03
CA LYS A 319 3.69 10.45 -16.16
C LYS A 319 4.22 10.65 -14.74
N LYS A 320 5.50 11.05 -14.62
CA LYS A 320 6.19 11.29 -13.34
C LYS A 320 6.90 12.64 -13.34
N TRP A 321 7.02 13.25 -12.16
CA TRP A 321 7.83 14.45 -11.94
C TRP A 321 9.28 14.06 -11.65
N ILE A 322 10.23 14.64 -12.36
CA ILE A 322 11.67 14.39 -12.24
C ILE A 322 12.32 15.54 -11.47
N PRO A 323 13.05 15.29 -10.37
CA PRO A 323 13.83 16.31 -9.66
C PRO A 323 14.89 16.96 -10.56
N MET A 324 14.94 18.29 -10.58
CA MET A 324 15.87 19.06 -11.41
C MET A 324 16.90 19.83 -10.58
N LYS A 325 16.44 20.60 -9.59
CA LYS A 325 17.30 21.42 -8.72
C LYS A 325 16.62 21.76 -7.41
N ILE A 326 17.42 22.14 -6.41
CA ILE A 326 16.95 22.63 -5.12
C ILE A 326 16.24 23.97 -5.34
N ALA A 327 15.04 24.11 -4.78
CA ALA A 327 14.30 25.37 -4.86
C ALA A 327 14.84 26.39 -3.85
N GLN A 328 14.58 27.68 -4.07
CA GLN A 328 14.95 28.69 -3.09
C GLN A 328 14.10 28.53 -1.82
N PRO A 329 14.60 28.89 -0.62
CA PRO A 329 13.88 28.70 0.64
C PRO A 329 12.48 29.33 0.71
N LYS A 330 12.20 30.33 -0.14
CA LYS A 330 10.92 31.04 -0.24
C LYS A 330 10.10 30.66 -1.49
N SER A 331 10.51 29.65 -2.25
CA SER A 331 9.79 29.22 -3.45
C SER A 331 8.43 28.62 -3.06
N PRO A 332 7.32 29.08 -3.66
CA PRO A 332 6.01 28.55 -3.32
C PRO A 332 5.86 27.11 -3.83
N ILE A 333 5.50 26.20 -2.92
CA ILE A 333 5.14 24.82 -3.27
C ILE A 333 3.83 24.83 -4.07
N VAL A 334 3.73 23.94 -5.06
CA VAL A 334 2.55 23.86 -5.91
C VAL A 334 1.30 23.55 -5.10
N HIS A 335 0.19 24.20 -5.45
CA HIS A 335 -1.10 23.90 -4.86
C HIS A 335 -1.78 22.76 -5.63
N ILE A 336 -2.44 21.83 -4.93
CA ILE A 336 -3.05 20.62 -5.52
C ILE A 336 -4.04 20.92 -6.65
N SER A 337 -4.74 22.06 -6.59
CA SER A 337 -5.67 22.48 -7.66
C SER A 337 -5.00 22.76 -9.00
N LYS A 338 -3.67 22.99 -9.03
CA LYS A 338 -2.89 23.21 -10.25
C LYS A 338 -2.44 21.90 -10.91
N LEU A 339 -2.55 20.78 -10.20
CA LEU A 339 -2.19 19.43 -10.65
C LEU A 339 -3.44 18.66 -11.12
#